data_AF-A0A0F9CLW2-F1
#
_entry.id   AF-A0A0F9CLW2-F1
#
_cell.length_a   1.000
_cell.length_b   1.000
_cell.length_c   1.000
_cell.angle_alpha   90.00
_cell.angle_beta   90.00
_cell.angle_gamma   90.00
#
_symmetry.space_group_name_H-M   'P 1'
#
loop_
_entity.id
_entity.type
_entity.pdbx_description
1 polymer ?
#
loop_
_entity_poly.entity_id
_entity_poly.type
_entity_poly.pdbx_seq_one_letter_code
_entity_poly.pdbx_strand_id
1 'polypeptide(L)' 'MDREIKTWLFDILQSIEEIEGYFFEKPKRFEDYLADKKTQRAVERNLELTSSLP' A
#
# COMPACT_ATOMS: atom_id res chain seq x y z
N MET A 1 23.95 2.49 5.14
CA MET A 1 23.74 2.13 3.72
C MET A 1 23.04 0.79 3.55
N ASP A 2 23.68 -0.39 3.68
CA ASP A 2 22.99 -1.67 3.41
C ASP A 2 21.80 -1.98 4.33
N ARG A 3 21.92 -1.64 5.62
CA ARG A 3 20.84 -1.88 6.58
C ARG A 3 19.65 -0.95 6.34
N GLU A 4 19.90 0.31 6.03
CA GLU A 4 18.85 1.30 5.74
C GLU A 4 18.12 0.98 4.45
N ILE A 5 18.86 0.65 3.37
CA ILE A 5 18.26 0.21 2.10
C ILE A 5 17.38 -1.02 2.32
N LYS A 6 17.84 -2.00 3.11
CA LYS A 6 17.02 -3.19 3.45
C LYS A 6 15.77 -2.83 4.24
N THR A 7 15.86 -1.88 5.18
CA THR A 7 14.68 -1.38 5.91
C THR A 7 13.69 -0.72 4.96
N TRP A 8 14.13 0.16 4.07
CA TRP A 8 13.25 0.83 3.11
C TRP A 8 12.58 -0.15 2.16
N LEU A 9 13.34 -1.13 1.64
CA LEU A 9 12.79 -2.17 0.78
C LEU A 9 11.76 -3.03 1.52
N PHE A 10 11.98 -3.29 2.82
CA PHE A 10 11.03 -4.01 3.65
C PHE A 10 9.75 -3.20 3.85
N ASP A 11 9.86 -1.90 4.15
CA ASP A 11 8.70 -1.02 4.35
C ASP A 11 7.88 -0.90 3.05
N ILE A 12 8.54 -0.75 1.90
CA ILE A 12 7.90 -0.76 0.57
C ILE A 12 7.16 -2.08 0.33
N LEU A 13 7.83 -3.22 0.59
CA LEU A 13 7.23 -4.54 0.40
C LEU A 13 5.99 -4.71 1.30
N GLN A 14 6.08 -4.32 2.56
CA GLN A 14 4.98 -4.40 3.50
C GLN A 14 3.79 -3.55 3.02
N SER A 15 4.03 -2.32 2.56
CA SER A 15 2.97 -1.47 2.01
C SER A 15 2.30 -2.07 0.77
N ILE A 16 3.06 -2.74 -0.11
CA ILE A 16 2.50 -3.45 -1.26
C ILE A 16 1.62 -4.61 -0.81
N GLU A 17 2.09 -5.44 0.13
CA GLU A 17 1.33 -6.58 0.67
C GLU A 17 0.04 -6.13 1.37
N GLU A 18 0.08 -5.03 2.12
CA GLU A 18 -1.10 -4.44 2.75
C GLU A 18 -2.12 -3.94 1.73
N ILE A 19 -1.66 -3.22 0.70
CA ILE A 19 -2.51 -2.72 -0.39
C ILE A 19 -3.19 -3.90 -1.09
N GLU A 20 -2.43 -4.92 -1.46
CA GLU A 20 -2.94 -6.14 -2.10
C GLU A 20 -3.95 -6.87 -1.21
N GLY A 21 -3.71 -6.90 0.11
CA GLY A 21 -4.61 -7.48 1.10
C GLY A 21 -5.99 -6.81 1.15
N TYR A 22 -6.12 -5.52 0.85
CA TYR A 22 -7.42 -4.83 0.81
C TYR A 22 -8.34 -5.32 -0.32
N PHE A 23 -7.75 -5.94 -1.33
CA PHE A 23 -8.46 -6.51 -2.48
C PHE A 23 -8.59 -8.03 -2.40
N PHE A 24 -8.13 -8.66 -1.31
CA PHE A 24 -8.31 -10.10 -1.12
C PHE A 24 -9.80 -10.43 -1.12
N GLU A 25 -10.19 -11.46 -1.88
CA GLU A 25 -11.58 -11.89 -2.13
C GLU A 25 -12.50 -10.86 -2.83
N LYS A 26 -11.98 -9.70 -3.26
CA LYS A 26 -12.74 -8.71 -4.02
C LYS A 26 -12.30 -8.70 -5.49
N PRO A 27 -13.23 -8.55 -6.44
CA PRO A 27 -12.85 -8.28 -7.82
C PRO A 27 -12.12 -6.92 -7.89
N LYS A 28 -10.92 -6.88 -8.49
CA LYS A 28 -10.13 -5.65 -8.69
C LYS A 28 -10.74 -4.77 -9.80
N ARG A 29 -11.95 -4.26 -9.57
CA ARG A 29 -12.63 -3.32 -10.47
C ARG A 29 -12.41 -1.90 -9.98
N PHE A 30 -12.06 -1.01 -10.90
CA PHE A 30 -11.81 0.39 -10.57
C PHE A 30 -13.06 1.09 -10.01
N GLU A 31 -14.24 0.73 -10.51
CA GLU A 31 -15.53 1.27 -10.05
C GLU A 31 -15.80 0.90 -8.57
N ASP A 32 -15.54 -0.36 -8.20
CA ASP A 32 -15.69 -0.85 -6.82
C ASP A 32 -14.68 -0.14 -5.89
N TYR A 33 -13.45 0.07 -6.38
CA TYR A 33 -12.44 0.84 -5.66
C TYR A 33 -12.88 2.30 -5.45
N LEU A 34 -13.41 2.97 -6.48
CA LEU A 34 -13.90 4.36 -6.39
C LEU A 34 -15.10 4.53 -5.45
N ALA A 35 -15.95 3.51 -5.33
CA ALA A 35 -17.05 3.49 -4.37
C ALA A 35 -16.58 3.23 -2.93
N ASP A 36 -15.51 2.47 -2.74
CA ASP A 36 -14.97 2.13 -1.42
C ASP A 36 -13.97 3.19 -0.91
N LYS A 37 -14.50 4.24 -0.26
CA LYS A 37 -13.70 5.32 0.35
C LYS A 37 -12.77 4.86 1.47
N LYS A 38 -13.08 3.74 2.13
CA LYS A 38 -12.23 3.19 3.18
C LYS A 38 -10.97 2.59 2.56
N THR A 39 -11.14 1.78 1.51
CA THR A 39 -10.02 1.20 0.77
C THR A 39 -9.17 2.27 0.11
N GLN A 40 -9.77 3.31 -0.49
CA GLN A 40 -9.03 4.47 -1.02
C GLN A 40 -8.10 5.11 0.02
N ARG A 41 -8.63 5.46 1.20
CA ARG A 41 -7.82 6.07 2.27
C ARG A 41 -6.71 5.14 2.78
N ALA A 42 -6.98 3.84 2.83
CA ALA A 42 -6.01 2.86 3.28
C ALA A 42 -4.85 2.70 2.28
N VAL A 43 -5.15 2.73 0.97
CA VAL A 43 -4.15 2.75 -0.11
C VAL A 43 -3.34 4.05 -0.10
N GLU A 44 -4.01 5.20 -0.03
CA GLU A 44 -3.36 6.52 0.03
C GLU A 44 -2.38 6.63 1.21
N ARG A 45 -2.77 6.14 2.40
CA ARG A 45 -1.90 6.12 3.57
C ARG A 45 -0.67 5.24 3.38
N ASN A 46 -0.81 4.06 2.76
CA ASN A 46 0.32 3.18 2.49
C ASN A 46 1.31 3.79 1.49
N LEU A 47 0.79 4.49 0.47
CA LEU A 47 1.61 5.24 -0.49
C LEU A 47 2.33 6.43 0.17
N GLU A 48 1.68 7.14 1.08
CA GLU A 48 2.28 8.25 1.82
C GLU A 48 3.42 7.78 2.73
N LEU A 49 3.24 6.65 3.43
CA LEU A 49 4.30 6.04 4.25
C LEU A 49 5.53 5.69 3.41
N THR A 50 5.33 5.08 2.24
CA THR A 50 6.42 4.76 1.31
C THR A 50 7.10 6.01 0.75
N SER A 51 6.35 7.06 0.40
CA SER A 51 6.90 8.30 -0.17
C SER A 51 7.66 9.16 0.84
N SER A 52 7.50 8.88 2.14
CA SER A 52 8.18 9.60 3.23
C SER A 52 9.52 8.99 3.64
N LEU A 53 9.95 7.91 2.96
CA LEU A 53 11.25 7.29 3.17
C LEU A 53 12.38 8.23 2.68
N PRO A 54 13.46 8.40 3.48
CA PRO A 54 14.56 9.33 3.20
C PRO A 54 15.50 8.91 2.06
#